data_AF-A0A353NI21-F1
#
_entry.id   AF-A0A353NI21-F1
#
_cell.length_a   1.000
_cell.length_b   1.000
_cell.length_c   1.000
_cell.angle_alpha   90.00
_cell.angle_beta   90.00
_cell.angle_gamma   90.00
#
_symmetry.space_group_name_H-M   'P 1'
#
loop_
_entity.id
_entity.type
_entity.pdbx_description
1 polymer ?
#
loop_
_entity_poly.entity_id
_entity_poly.type
_entity_poly.pdbx_seq_one_letter_code
_entity_poly.pdbx_strand_id
1 'polypeptide(L)'
;MNKTKREFIGSFTVINDRQEIRKIVVSQDIITHYSGNTRHSKNLHLDTIDGVEVYKTQDPDVFRLPDGTTLRRKGSRSQSE
;
A
#
# COMPACT_ATOMS: atom_id res chain seq x y z
N MET A 1 4.38 -23.33 -9.54
CA MET A 1 4.96 -22.29 -8.69
C MET A 1 4.47 -20.89 -9.06
N ASN A 2 3.47 -20.38 -8.34
CA ASN A 2 3.18 -18.95 -8.37
C ASN A 2 4.37 -18.20 -7.79
N LYS A 3 4.80 -17.11 -8.44
CA LYS A 3 5.78 -16.18 -7.85
C LYS A 3 5.01 -15.10 -7.10
N THR A 4 5.23 -15.02 -5.80
CA THR A 4 4.69 -13.96 -4.95
C THR A 4 5.83 -13.02 -4.60
N LYS A 5 5.73 -11.75 -5.01
CA LYS A 5 6.64 -10.69 -4.61
C LYS A 5 5.90 -9.70 -3.74
N ARG A 6 6.47 -9.34 -2.58
CA ARG A 6 5.97 -8.26 -1.74
C ARG A 6 6.82 -7.02 -1.95
N GLU A 7 6.18 -5.86 -2.10
CA GLU A 7 6.81 -4.57 -2.32
C GLU A 7 6.29 -3.54 -1.32
N PHE A 8 7.18 -2.79 -0.69
CA PHE A 8 6.80 -1.67 0.16
C PHE A 8 6.38 -0.48 -0.70
N ILE A 9 5.16 0.02 -0.51
CA ILE A 9 4.62 1.16 -1.27
C ILE A 9 4.87 2.47 -0.51
N GLY A 10 4.72 2.45 0.81
CA GLY A 10 4.86 3.65 1.61
C GLY A 10 4.31 3.48 3.02
N SER A 11 4.26 4.60 3.75
CA SER A 11 3.66 4.64 5.08
C SER A 11 3.11 6.02 5.39
N PHE A 12 2.07 6.07 6.21
CA PHE A 12 1.50 7.31 6.73
C PHE A 12 1.20 7.18 8.22
N THR A 13 1.13 8.32 8.90
CA THR A 13 0.84 8.37 10.33
C THR A 13 -0.65 8.56 10.53
N VAL A 14 -1.22 7.87 11.51
CA VAL A 14 -2.61 8.01 11.95
C VAL A 14 -2.65 8.28 13.45
N ILE A 15 -3.72 8.92 13.89
CA ILE A 15 -4.01 9.10 15.32
C ILE A 15 -5.21 8.22 15.62
N ASN A 16 -5.09 7.32 16.60
CA ASN A 16 -6.21 6.48 17.02
C ASN A 16 -7.13 7.22 18.00
N ASP A 17 -8.23 6.57 18.41
CA ASP A 17 -9.21 7.15 19.33
C ASP A 17 -8.64 7.50 20.71
N ARG A 18 -7.48 6.93 21.07
CA ARG A 18 -6.75 7.22 22.32
C ARG A 18 -5.74 8.37 22.16
N GLN A 19 -5.77 9.08 21.04
CA GLN A 19 -4.79 10.11 20.66
C GLN A 19 -3.36 9.61 20.52
N GLU A 20 -3.16 8.30 20.37
CA GLU A 20 -1.84 7.73 20.13
C GLU A 20 -1.49 7.84 18.65
N ILE A 21 -0.28 8.29 18.38
CA ILE A 21 0.29 8.34 17.05
C ILE A 21 0.75 6.91 16.67
N ARG A 22 0.20 6.38 15.59
CA ARG A 22 0.55 5.07 15.01
C ARG A 22 0.99 5.23 13.56
N LYS A 23 1.77 4.28 13.06
CA LYS A 23 2.20 4.26 11.66
C LYS A 23 1.43 3.18 10.92
N ILE A 24 0.91 3.50 9.75
CA ILE A 24 0.38 2.51 8.81
C ILE A 24 1.41 2.30 7.71
N VAL A 25 1.83 1.05 7.53
CA VAL A 25 2.75 0.58 6.49
C VAL A 25 1.93 -0.07 5.38
N VAL A 26 2.09 0.40 4.16
CA VAL A 26 1.41 -0.10 2.97
C VAL A 26 2.37 -0.97 2.17
N SER A 27 1.97 -2.21 1.89
CA SER A 27 2.68 -3.12 1.00
C SER A 27 1.78 -3.62 -0.13
N GLN A 28 2.40 -4.02 -1.24
CA GLN A 28 1.75 -4.64 -2.39
C GLN A 28 2.25 -6.07 -2.54
N ASP A 29 1.35 -7.03 -2.57
CA ASP A 29 1.67 -8.37 -3.06
C ASP A 29 1.35 -8.42 -4.56
N ILE A 30 2.34 -8.87 -5.32
CA ILE A 30 2.28 -9.08 -6.76
C ILE A 30 2.32 -10.59 -6.98
N ILE A 31 1.20 -11.14 -7.44
CA ILE A 31 1.06 -12.57 -7.72
C ILE A 31 1.06 -12.74 -9.24
N THR A 32 2.13 -13.32 -9.76
CA THR A 32 2.22 -13.64 -11.20
C THR A 32 1.92 -15.11 -11.42
N HIS A 33 0.88 -15.38 -12.22
CA HIS A 33 0.54 -16.70 -12.70
C HIS A 33 1.30 -17.02 -14.00
N TYR A 34 1.52 -18.31 -14.28
CA TYR A 34 2.20 -18.76 -15.50
C TYR A 34 1.51 -18.34 -16.80
N SER A 35 0.21 -18.06 -16.75
CA SER A 35 -0.56 -17.54 -17.88
C SER A 35 -0.22 -16.08 -18.22
N GLY A 36 0.70 -15.43 -17.49
CA GLY A 36 1.04 -14.01 -17.65
C GLY A 36 0.11 -13.07 -16.87
N ASN A 37 -0.99 -13.58 -16.32
CA ASN A 37 -1.89 -12.79 -15.49
C ASN A 37 -1.20 -12.40 -14.18
N THR A 38 -1.18 -11.10 -13.91
CA THR A 38 -0.64 -10.54 -12.66
C THR A 38 -1.78 -9.97 -11.85
N ARG A 39 -1.90 -10.39 -10.60
CA ARG A 39 -2.84 -9.83 -9.63
C ARG A 39 -2.08 -9.02 -8.60
N HIS A 40 -2.61 -7.85 -8.28
CA HIS A 40 -2.09 -7.00 -7.24
C HIS A 40 -3.06 -7.01 -6.05
N SER A 41 -2.53 -7.10 -4.84
CA SER A 41 -3.29 -6.81 -3.63
C SER A 41 -2.49 -5.88 -2.74
N LYS A 42 -3.19 -4.91 -2.14
CA LYS A 42 -2.60 -3.94 -1.22
C LYS A 42 -2.96 -4.35 0.20
N ASN A 43 -1.95 -4.39 1.07
CA ASN A 43 -2.08 -4.76 2.47
C ASN A 43 -1.56 -3.60 3.33
N LEU A 44 -2.30 -3.23 4.38
CA LEU A 44 -1.95 -2.19 5.33
C LEU A 44 -1.68 -2.85 6.68
N HIS A 45 -0.53 -2.52 7.26
CA HIS A 45 -0.06 -3.08 8.51
C HIS A 45 0.21 -1.97 9.53
N LEU A 46 -0.01 -2.26 10.80
CA LEU A 46 0.31 -1.36 11.90
C LEU A 46 1.81 -1.43 12.24
N ASP A 47 2.44 -0.25 12.34
CA ASP A 47 3.82 0.03 12.75
C ASP A 47 4.92 -0.52 11.81
N THR A 48 4.84 -1.78 11.37
CA THR A 48 5.84 -2.46 10.53
C THR A 48 5.18 -3.31 9.43
N ILE A 49 5.97 -3.81 8.46
CA ILE A 49 5.47 -4.68 7.38
C ILE A 49 5.05 -6.08 7.87
N ASP A 50 5.62 -6.51 8.99
CA ASP A 50 5.30 -7.78 9.67
C ASP A 50 4.37 -7.55 10.87
N GLY A 51 3.87 -6.32 11.03
CA GLY A 51 2.93 -5.94 12.07
C GLY A 51 1.52 -6.48 11.81
N VAL A 52 0.56 -6.03 12.61
CA VAL A 52 -0.84 -6.46 12.48
C VAL A 52 -1.40 -5.95 11.15
N GLU A 53 -1.86 -6.84 10.27
CA GLU A 53 -2.63 -6.47 9.08
C GLU A 53 -3.97 -5.88 9.53
N VAL A 54 -4.20 -4.61 9.19
CA VAL A 54 -5.42 -3.88 9.58
C VAL A 54 -6.39 -3.70 8.41
N TYR A 55 -5.90 -3.82 7.18
CA TYR A 55 -6.73 -3.71 5.98
C TYR A 55 -6.09 -4.39 4.78
N LYS A 56 -6.93 -4.99 3.93
CA LYS A 56 -6.53 -5.65 2.69
C LYS A 56 -7.53 -5.39 1.60
N THR A 57 -7.03 -5.07 0.41
CA THR A 57 -7.89 -4.85 -0.77
C THR A 57 -7.22 -5.34 -2.05
N GLN A 58 -8.05 -5.69 -3.02
CA GLN A 58 -7.64 -5.99 -4.39
C GLN A 58 -7.96 -4.84 -5.35
N ASP A 59 -8.59 -3.78 -4.84
CA ASP A 59 -8.83 -2.58 -5.60
C ASP A 59 -7.48 -1.91 -5.94
N PRO A 60 -7.10 -1.85 -7.24
CA PRO A 60 -5.86 -1.20 -7.64
C PRO A 60 -5.91 0.33 -7.41
N ASP A 61 -7.11 0.90 -7.37
CA ASP A 61 -7.41 2.32 -7.32
C ASP A 61 -7.80 2.80 -5.91
N VAL A 62 -7.55 2.02 -4.86
CA VAL A 62 -7.86 2.41 -3.45
C VAL A 62 -7.23 3.75 -3.02
N PHE A 63 -6.18 4.19 -3.70
CA PHE A 63 -5.52 5.48 -3.46
C PHE A 63 -5.91 6.55 -4.49
N ARG A 64 -6.92 6.30 -5.32
CA ARG A 64 -7.44 7.26 -6.31
C ARG A 64 -8.67 7.95 -5.74
N LEU A 65 -8.66 9.27 -5.76
CA LEU A 65 -9.78 10.11 -5.35
C LEU A 65 -10.87 10.14 -6.45
N PRO A 66 -12.11 10.55 -6.10
CA PRO A 66 -13.22 10.60 -7.06
C PRO A 66 -12.98 11.54 -8.26
N ASP A 67 -12.13 12.56 -8.10
CA ASP A 67 -11.70 13.46 -9.18
C ASP A 67 -10.65 12.84 -10.12
N GLY A 68 -10.28 11.58 -9.89
CA GLY A 68 -9.29 10.84 -10.64
C GLY A 68 -7.85 11.05 -10.19
N THR A 69 -7.59 11.92 -9.21
CA THR A 69 -6.25 12.18 -8.68
C THR A 69 -5.75 11.02 -7.81
N THR A 70 -4.47 10.69 -7.87
CA THR A 70 -3.87 9.68 -7.01
C THR A 70 -3.29 10.33 -5.76
N LEU A 71 -3.62 9.80 -4.58
CA LEU A 71 -2.97 10.13 -3.32
C LEU A 71 -1.48 9.75 -3.40
N ARG A 72 -0.64 10.76 -3.63
CA ARG A 72 0.82 10.59 -3.62
C ARG A 72 1.35 10.86 -2.22
N ARG A 73 2.47 10.21 -1.88
CA ARG A 73 3.23 10.50 -0.65
C ARG A 73 3.51 12.01 -0.60
N LYS A 74 3.10 12.69 0.48
CA LYS A 74 3.49 14.09 0.73
C LYS A 74 4.99 14.09 1.05
N GLY A 75 5.82 14.24 0.02
CA GLY A 75 7.28 14.21 0.14
C GLY A 75 7.97 13.26 -0.84
N SER A 76 7.93 13.61 -2.12
CA SER A 76 9.09 13.51 -3.01
C SER A 76 8.83 14.51 -4.12
N ARG A 77 9.59 15.62 -4.12
CA ARG A 77 9.75 16.45 -5.30
C ARG A 77 9.96 15.51 -6.49
N SER A 78 9.17 15.67 -7.52
CA SER A 78 9.56 15.26 -8.86
C SER A 78 10.93 15.92 -9.10
N GLN A 79 12.01 15.14 -9.13
CA GLN A 79 13.15 15.56 -9.92
C GLN A 79 12.71 15.37 -11.36
N SER A 80 12.31 16.49 -11.95
CA SER A 80 12.35 16.69 -13.39
C SER A 80 13.82 16.80 -13.76
N GLU A 81 14.34 15.82 -14.49
CA GLU A 81 15.42 15.99 -15.48
C GLU A 81 14.97 15.27 -16.75
#